data_AF-A0A7C7NK04-F1
#
_entry.id   AF-A0A7C7NK04-F1
#
_cell.length_a   1.000
_cell.length_b   1.000
_cell.length_c   1.000
_cell.angle_alpha   90.00
_cell.angle_beta   90.00
_cell.angle_gamma   90.00
#
_symmetry.space_group_name_H-M   'P 1'
#
loop_
_entity.id
_entity.type
_entity.pdbx_description
1 polymer ?
#
loop_
_entity_poly.entity_id
_entity_poly.type
_entity_poly.pdbx_seq_one_letter_code
_entity_poly.pdbx_strand_id
1 'polypeptide(L)'
;MSFWFTLLLTGFLVVAVLLWVGVSIISPEVGLILLASLAFGMFAFRLLSAYTLVMAVADAFRERGEVKDLQKVAQKSGKSEEELKQLPLSVALALVMAALEPYRYTYYFGFVIVLLFALAVNTLPTFADLKTLMEAVFWGAALTTFIVWAFETFAEAAVAEVAELEEKQNPAEGGK
;
A
#
# COMPACT_ATOMS: atom_id res chain seq x y z
N MET A 1 1.95 -3.59 -20.03
CA MET A 1 2.82 -2.39 -20.14
C MET A 1 3.98 -2.66 -21.08
N SER A 2 4.47 -1.68 -21.83
CA SER A 2 5.61 -1.88 -22.75
C SER A 2 6.93 -2.01 -21.96
N PHE A 3 7.81 -2.91 -22.39
CA PHE A 3 9.13 -3.15 -21.77
C PHE A 3 9.92 -1.84 -21.57
N TRP A 4 9.88 -0.94 -22.56
CA TRP A 4 10.54 0.35 -22.52
C TRP A 4 10.00 1.29 -21.44
N PHE A 5 8.68 1.29 -21.24
CA PHE A 5 8.08 2.09 -20.18
C PHE A 5 8.53 1.61 -18.80
N THR A 6 8.51 0.28 -18.57
CA THR A 6 8.98 -0.30 -17.30
C THR A 6 10.47 -0.02 -17.06
N LEU A 7 11.31 -0.11 -18.09
CA LEU A 7 12.73 0.20 -18.01
C LEU A 7 12.98 1.67 -17.64
N LEU A 8 12.29 2.60 -18.31
CA LEU A 8 12.42 4.05 -18.06
C LEU A 8 11.91 4.43 -16.67
N LEU A 9 10.77 3.88 -16.26
CA LEU A 9 10.21 4.11 -14.94
C LEU A 9 11.15 3.60 -13.84
N THR A 10 11.69 2.39 -14.02
CA THR A 10 12.64 1.79 -13.07
C THR A 10 13.92 2.63 -13.00
N GLY A 11 14.47 3.04 -14.15
CA GLY A 11 15.63 3.92 -14.20
C GLY A 11 15.40 5.26 -13.50
N PHE A 12 14.25 5.89 -13.75
CA PHE A 12 13.84 7.13 -13.08
C PHE A 12 13.74 6.94 -11.56
N LEU A 13 13.11 5.86 -11.09
CA LEU A 13 12.97 5.57 -9.66
C LEU A 13 14.33 5.35 -9.00
N VAL A 14 15.24 4.59 -9.63
CA VAL A 14 16.59 4.36 -9.11
C VAL A 14 17.36 5.67 -9.01
N VAL A 15 17.34 6.50 -10.06
CA VAL A 15 18.02 7.80 -10.05
C VAL A 15 17.41 8.73 -9.00
N ALA A 16 16.09 8.79 -8.88
CA ALA A 16 15.41 9.59 -7.88
C ALA A 16 15.81 9.19 -6.45
N VAL A 17 15.84 7.88 -6.15
CA VAL A 17 16.28 7.38 -4.83
C VAL A 17 17.74 7.74 -4.58
N LEU A 18 18.63 7.53 -5.55
CA LEU A 18 20.05 7.87 -5.40
C LEU A 18 20.27 9.37 -5.18
N LEU A 19 19.50 10.23 -5.85
CA LEU A 19 19.54 11.67 -5.64
C LEU A 19 19.08 12.03 -4.22
N TRP A 20 17.98 11.46 -3.72
CA TRP A 20 17.52 11.68 -2.36
C TRP A 20 18.53 11.22 -1.30
N VAL A 21 19.18 10.06 -1.53
CA VAL A 21 20.27 9.57 -0.67
C VAL A 21 21.47 10.51 -0.74
N GLY A 22 21.86 10.98 -1.93
CA GLY A 22 22.95 11.95 -2.08
C GLY A 22 22.67 13.28 -1.36
N VAL A 23 21.44 13.79 -1.46
CA VAL A 23 21.01 15.01 -0.76
C VAL A 23 21.01 14.81 0.75
N SER A 24 20.67 13.61 1.24
CA SER A 24 20.66 13.32 2.69
C SER A 24 22.03 13.41 3.37
N ILE A 25 23.13 13.27 2.61
CA ILE A 25 24.50 13.44 3.12
C ILE A 25 24.79 14.91 3.43
N ILE A 26 24.16 15.83 2.68
CA ILE A 26 24.40 17.29 2.76
C ILE A 26 23.31 17.97 3.59
N SER A 27 22.10 17.41 3.64
CA SER A 27 20.96 17.91 4.41
C SER A 27 20.50 16.87 5.45
N PRO A 28 20.78 17.10 6.75
CA PRO A 28 20.35 16.19 7.81
C PRO A 28 18.82 16.08 7.92
N GLU A 29 18.09 17.12 7.53
CA GLU A 29 16.62 17.11 7.48
C GLU A 29 16.10 16.07 6.49
N VAL A 30 16.70 16.00 5.28
CA VAL A 30 16.33 15.00 4.28
C VAL A 30 16.68 13.60 4.74
N GLY A 31 17.81 13.44 5.45
CA GLY A 31 18.15 12.17 6.09
C GLY A 31 17.11 11.72 7.12
N LEU A 32 16.62 12.64 7.95
CA LEU A 32 15.57 12.36 8.93
C LEU A 32 14.23 12.01 8.26
N ILE A 33 13.86 12.68 7.17
CA ILE A 33 12.67 12.35 6.38
C ILE A 33 12.76 10.93 5.83
N LEU A 34 13.90 10.56 5.23
CA LEU A 34 14.11 9.21 4.69
C LEU A 34 14.06 8.15 5.79
N LEU A 35 14.69 8.42 6.94
CA LEU A 35 14.71 7.49 8.07
C LEU A 35 13.31 7.32 8.68
N ALA A 36 12.56 8.40 8.84
CA ALA A 36 11.18 8.35 9.30
C ALA A 36 10.27 7.62 8.29
N SER A 37 10.47 7.83 6.99
CA SER A 37 9.75 7.11 5.95
C SER A 37 10.06 5.61 5.97
N LEU A 38 11.32 5.23 6.13
CA LEU A 38 11.72 3.83 6.32
C LEU A 38 11.08 3.20 7.57
N ALA A 39 11.08 3.91 8.70
CA ALA A 39 10.47 3.43 9.93
C ALA A 39 8.97 3.18 9.75
N PHE A 40 8.24 4.16 9.21
CA PHE A 40 6.82 3.99 8.87
C PHE A 40 6.61 2.91 7.80
N GLY A 41 7.54 2.78 6.86
CA GLY A 41 7.55 1.79 5.79
C GLY A 41 7.61 0.36 6.32
N MET A 42 8.37 0.12 7.39
CA MET A 42 8.41 -1.18 8.06
C MET A 42 7.05 -1.56 8.66
N PHE A 43 6.33 -0.61 9.27
CA PHE A 43 4.97 -0.83 9.75
C PHE A 43 3.97 -1.03 8.60
N ALA A 44 4.15 -0.28 7.50
CA ALA A 44 3.34 -0.37 6.29
C ALA A 44 3.59 -1.66 5.49
N PHE A 45 4.73 -2.34 5.68
CA PHE A 45 5.15 -3.46 4.84
C PHE A 45 4.10 -4.57 4.75
N ARG A 46 3.42 -4.87 5.87
CA ARG A 46 2.36 -5.88 5.89
C ARG A 46 1.17 -5.48 4.99
N LEU A 47 0.76 -4.21 5.03
CA LEU A 47 -0.31 -3.67 4.19
C LEU A 47 0.12 -3.68 2.72
N LEU A 48 1.26 -3.06 2.40
CA LEU A 48 1.80 -2.97 1.03
C LEU A 48 2.00 -4.33 0.38
N SER A 49 2.51 -5.32 1.12
CA SER A 49 2.70 -6.68 0.61
C SER A 49 1.38 -7.38 0.31
N ALA A 50 0.30 -7.06 1.03
CA ALA A 50 -1.00 -7.66 0.81
C ALA A 50 -1.76 -6.96 -0.32
N TYR A 51 -1.72 -5.63 -0.40
CA TYR A 51 -2.27 -4.87 -1.52
C TYR A 51 -1.59 -5.25 -2.85
N THR A 52 -0.25 -5.38 -2.85
CA THR A 52 0.49 -5.87 -4.03
C THR A 52 0.08 -7.28 -4.43
N LEU A 53 -0.17 -8.17 -3.46
CA LEU A 53 -0.67 -9.51 -3.76
C LEU A 53 -2.06 -9.47 -4.41
N VAL A 54 -2.97 -8.66 -3.87
CA VAL A 54 -4.33 -8.49 -4.41
C VAL A 54 -4.28 -8.01 -5.85
N MET A 55 -3.51 -6.94 -6.12
CA MET A 55 -3.33 -6.41 -7.48
C MET A 55 -2.72 -7.45 -8.42
N ALA A 56 -1.66 -8.15 -8.01
CA ALA A 56 -1.01 -9.15 -8.85
C ALA A 56 -1.93 -10.33 -9.18
N VAL A 57 -2.77 -10.77 -8.23
CA VAL A 57 -3.74 -11.85 -8.46
C VAL A 57 -4.87 -11.37 -9.38
N ALA A 58 -5.38 -10.15 -9.18
CA ALA A 58 -6.39 -9.55 -10.05
C ALA A 58 -5.88 -9.40 -11.50
N ASP A 59 -4.66 -8.90 -11.69
CA ASP A 59 -4.00 -8.79 -12.99
C ASP A 59 -3.82 -10.17 -13.65
N ALA A 60 -3.38 -11.17 -12.88
CA ALA A 60 -3.20 -12.53 -13.38
C ALA A 60 -4.53 -13.15 -13.84
N PHE A 61 -5.60 -12.93 -13.10
CA PHE A 61 -6.95 -13.37 -13.48
C PHE A 61 -7.42 -12.66 -14.75
N ARG A 62 -7.21 -11.35 -14.86
CA ARG A 62 -7.56 -10.56 -16.05
C ARG A 62 -6.81 -11.01 -17.30
N GLU A 63 -5.52 -11.30 -17.19
CA GLU A 63 -4.70 -11.69 -18.34
C GLU A 63 -4.88 -13.16 -18.76
N ARG A 64 -5.10 -14.06 -17.79
CA ARG A 64 -4.99 -15.52 -18.03
C ARG A 64 -6.25 -16.32 -17.67
N GLY A 65 -7.22 -15.72 -16.99
CA GLY A 65 -8.43 -16.39 -16.51
C GLY A 65 -8.21 -17.43 -15.39
N GLU A 66 -6.96 -17.65 -14.97
CA GLU A 66 -6.60 -18.65 -13.94
C GLU A 66 -5.70 -18.04 -12.87
N VAL A 67 -5.98 -18.37 -11.61
CA VAL A 67 -5.19 -17.93 -10.45
C VAL A 67 -4.23 -19.03 -10.00
N LYS A 68 -2.92 -18.83 -10.24
CA LYS A 68 -1.88 -19.76 -9.78
C LYS A 68 -1.52 -19.63 -8.30
N ASP A 69 -1.83 -18.49 -7.67
CA ASP A 69 -1.39 -18.15 -6.30
C ASP A 69 -2.50 -18.32 -5.24
N LEU A 70 -3.51 -19.17 -5.48
CA LEU A 70 -4.64 -19.44 -4.57
C LEU A 70 -4.19 -19.78 -3.13
N GLN A 71 -3.07 -20.48 -2.97
CA GLN A 71 -2.49 -20.82 -1.67
C GLN A 71 -2.07 -19.58 -0.85
N LYS A 72 -1.50 -18.56 -1.50
CA LYS A 72 -1.11 -17.31 -0.82
C LYS A 72 -2.34 -16.47 -0.47
N VAL A 73 -3.36 -16.51 -1.30
CA VAL A 73 -4.66 -15.87 -1.03
C VAL A 73 -5.32 -16.53 0.19
N ALA A 74 -5.35 -17.86 0.26
CA ALA A 74 -5.81 -18.64 1.42
C ALA A 74 -5.11 -18.25 2.72
N GLN A 75 -3.78 -18.20 2.68
CA GLN A 75 -2.98 -17.85 3.84
C GLN A 75 -3.28 -16.43 4.35
N LYS A 76 -3.51 -15.46 3.45
CA LYS A 76 -3.76 -14.06 3.83
C LYS A 76 -5.22 -13.77 4.17
N SER A 77 -6.17 -14.51 3.61
CA SER A 77 -7.61 -14.38 3.93
C SER A 77 -8.01 -15.11 5.22
N GLY A 78 -7.17 -16.04 5.69
CA GLY A 78 -7.49 -16.88 6.86
C GLY A 78 -8.53 -17.97 6.55
N LYS A 79 -8.72 -18.30 5.27
CA LYS A 79 -9.66 -19.33 4.77
C LYS A 79 -8.91 -20.50 4.15
N SER A 80 -9.55 -21.67 4.08
CA SER A 80 -8.94 -22.82 3.41
C SER A 80 -8.99 -22.66 1.89
N GLU A 81 -8.07 -23.32 1.16
CA GLU A 81 -8.10 -23.31 -0.31
C GLU A 81 -9.40 -23.90 -0.87
N GLU A 82 -10.00 -24.85 -0.17
CA GLU A 82 -11.25 -25.51 -0.55
C GLU A 82 -12.45 -24.57 -0.41
N GLU A 83 -12.47 -23.73 0.64
CA GLU A 83 -13.46 -22.67 0.82
C GLU A 83 -13.32 -21.56 -0.24
N LEU A 84 -12.08 -21.22 -0.63
CA LEU A 84 -11.83 -20.20 -1.63
C LEU A 84 -12.18 -20.63 -3.05
N LYS A 85 -12.05 -21.92 -3.38
CA LYS A 85 -12.49 -22.45 -4.68
C LYS A 85 -14.00 -22.40 -4.88
N GLN A 86 -14.77 -22.28 -3.80
CA GLN A 86 -16.23 -22.17 -3.85
C GLN A 86 -16.73 -20.73 -3.93
N LEU A 87 -15.84 -19.75 -3.71
CA LEU A 87 -16.17 -18.33 -3.73
C LEU A 87 -15.71 -17.68 -5.03
N PRO A 88 -16.41 -16.64 -5.52
CA PRO A 88 -15.89 -15.77 -6.57
C PRO A 88 -14.53 -15.20 -6.14
N LEU A 89 -13.62 -15.02 -7.08
CA LEU A 89 -12.29 -14.48 -6.83
C LEU A 89 -12.38 -13.07 -6.27
N SER A 90 -13.33 -12.26 -6.73
CA SER A 90 -13.60 -10.93 -6.16
C SER A 90 -13.85 -10.99 -4.65
N VAL A 91 -14.66 -11.96 -4.20
CA VAL A 91 -14.96 -12.19 -2.77
C VAL A 91 -13.73 -12.68 -2.02
N ALA A 92 -12.95 -13.59 -2.63
CA ALA A 92 -11.69 -14.05 -2.06
C ALA A 92 -10.68 -12.91 -1.82
N LEU A 93 -10.53 -12.01 -2.79
CA LEU A 93 -9.66 -10.85 -2.69
C LEU A 93 -10.20 -9.80 -1.70
N ALA A 94 -11.52 -9.58 -1.67
CA ALA A 94 -12.16 -8.73 -0.68
C ALA A 94 -11.96 -9.25 0.75
N LEU A 95 -11.95 -10.57 0.95
CA LEU A 95 -11.64 -11.17 2.26
C LEU A 95 -10.18 -10.92 2.67
N VAL A 96 -9.23 -10.94 1.72
CA VAL A 96 -7.84 -10.55 2.00
C VAL A 96 -7.79 -9.08 2.43
N MET A 97 -8.51 -8.19 1.75
CA MET A 97 -8.59 -6.77 2.13
C MET A 97 -9.21 -6.59 3.52
N ALA A 98 -10.30 -7.31 3.82
CA ALA A 98 -10.97 -7.26 5.13
C ALA A 98 -10.06 -7.76 6.26
N ALA A 99 -9.25 -8.79 6.02
CA ALA A 99 -8.28 -9.29 7.00
C ALA A 99 -7.18 -8.26 7.36
N LEU A 100 -7.00 -7.22 6.53
CA LEU A 100 -6.03 -6.14 6.77
C LEU A 100 -6.61 -4.99 7.60
N GLU A 101 -7.93 -4.92 7.81
CA GLU A 101 -8.57 -3.81 8.52
C GLU A 101 -7.91 -3.45 9.85
N PRO A 102 -7.58 -4.39 10.76
CA PRO A 102 -6.93 -4.06 12.03
C PRO A 102 -5.56 -3.38 11.83
N TYR A 103 -4.80 -3.84 10.84
CA TYR A 103 -3.49 -3.27 10.50
C TYR A 103 -3.65 -1.89 9.86
N ARG A 104 -4.66 -1.72 9.01
CA ARG A 104 -4.99 -0.45 8.37
C ARG A 104 -5.34 0.61 9.42
N TYR A 105 -6.25 0.29 10.33
CA TYR A 105 -6.64 1.22 11.40
C TYR A 105 -5.47 1.56 12.32
N THR A 106 -4.66 0.57 12.71
CA THR A 106 -3.47 0.80 13.55
C THR A 106 -2.46 1.70 12.84
N TYR A 107 -2.22 1.47 11.55
CA TYR A 107 -1.29 2.26 10.75
C TYR A 107 -1.73 3.72 10.63
N TYR A 108 -2.97 3.97 10.18
CA TYR A 108 -3.48 5.33 10.05
C TYR A 108 -3.64 6.03 11.40
N PHE A 109 -3.98 5.30 12.47
CA PHE A 109 -3.99 5.85 13.82
C PHE A 109 -2.61 6.30 14.26
N GLY A 110 -1.57 5.50 13.99
CA GLY A 110 -0.17 5.89 14.22
C GLY A 110 0.22 7.16 13.44
N PHE A 111 -0.19 7.26 12.17
CA PHE A 111 0.01 8.47 11.38
C PHE A 111 -0.71 9.69 11.98
N VAL A 112 -1.96 9.54 12.41
CA VAL A 112 -2.73 10.62 13.06
C VAL A 112 -2.04 11.09 14.34
N ILE A 113 -1.49 10.18 15.16
CA ILE A 113 -0.72 10.57 16.34
C ILE A 113 0.48 11.43 15.95
N VAL A 114 1.24 11.03 14.92
CA VAL A 114 2.40 11.82 14.43
C VAL A 114 1.96 13.19 13.93
N LEU A 115 0.87 13.27 13.17
CA LEU A 115 0.29 14.54 12.72
C LEU A 115 -0.08 15.43 13.91
N LEU A 116 -0.82 14.91 14.89
CA LEU A 116 -1.23 15.68 16.07
C LEU A 116 -0.01 16.15 16.88
N PHE A 117 1.00 15.30 17.02
CA PHE A 117 2.21 15.66 17.76
C PHE A 117 3.04 16.72 17.01
N ALA A 118 3.17 16.62 15.69
CA ALA A 118 3.82 17.63 14.86
C ALA A 118 3.10 18.99 14.95
N LEU A 119 1.77 18.99 14.88
CA LEU A 119 0.97 20.20 15.06
C LEU A 119 1.15 20.81 16.45
N ALA A 120 1.10 19.99 17.50
CA ALA A 120 1.28 20.43 18.87
C ALA A 120 2.66 21.08 19.07
N VAL A 121 3.73 20.43 18.60
CA VAL A 121 5.10 20.96 18.70
C VAL A 121 5.26 22.27 17.92
N ASN A 122 4.61 22.40 16.76
CA ASN A 122 4.70 23.61 15.95
C ASN A 122 4.12 24.86 16.65
N THR A 123 3.14 24.68 17.55
CA THR A 123 2.56 25.80 18.33
C THR A 123 3.48 26.32 19.45
N LEU A 124 4.50 25.56 19.85
CA LEU A 124 5.37 25.97 20.96
C LEU A 124 6.42 27.02 20.50
N PRO A 125 6.60 28.14 21.20
CA PRO A 125 7.46 29.23 20.72
C PRO A 125 8.97 28.96 20.82
N THR A 126 9.41 28.01 21.65
CA THR A 126 10.82 27.96 22.11
C THR A 126 11.63 26.76 21.62
N PHE A 127 11.02 25.78 20.96
CA PHE A 127 11.68 24.50 20.63
C PHE A 127 12.02 24.36 19.13
N ALA A 128 12.96 25.17 18.62
CA ALA A 128 13.33 25.15 17.20
C ALA A 128 13.82 23.77 16.72
N ASP A 129 14.75 23.15 17.43
CA ASP A 129 15.32 21.85 17.03
C ASP A 129 14.27 20.72 17.04
N LEU A 130 13.37 20.74 18.04
CA LEU A 130 12.28 19.77 18.12
C LEU A 130 11.27 19.96 16.99
N LYS A 131 11.01 21.21 16.55
CA LYS A 131 10.15 21.48 15.39
C LYS A 131 10.72 20.89 14.12
N THR A 132 12.00 21.14 13.82
CA THR A 132 12.66 20.59 12.64
C THR A 132 12.64 19.06 12.64
N LEU A 133 12.91 18.43 13.80
CA LEU A 133 12.80 16.98 13.94
C LEU A 133 11.38 16.48 13.67
N MET A 134 10.38 17.13 14.25
CA MET A 134 8.98 16.72 14.12
C MET A 134 8.42 16.94 12.71
N GLU A 135 8.83 18.01 12.03
CA GLU A 135 8.51 18.25 10.63
C GLU A 135 9.11 17.15 9.74
N ALA A 136 10.37 16.79 9.96
CA ALA A 136 11.01 15.72 9.21
C ALA A 136 10.31 14.36 9.44
N VAL A 137 9.97 14.04 10.70
CA VAL A 137 9.22 12.82 11.04
C VAL A 137 7.84 12.82 10.39
N PHE A 138 7.14 13.95 10.44
CA PHE A 138 5.84 14.11 9.81
C PHE A 138 5.93 13.90 8.29
N TRP A 139 6.86 14.55 7.60
CA TRP A 139 7.00 14.41 6.15
C TRP A 139 7.38 13.00 5.72
N GLY A 140 8.26 12.32 6.46
CA GLY A 140 8.57 10.90 6.21
C GLY A 140 7.37 9.98 6.41
N ALA A 141 6.60 10.20 7.48
CA ALA A 141 5.36 9.48 7.74
C ALA A 141 4.29 9.75 6.67
N ALA A 142 4.12 11.01 6.25
CA ALA A 142 3.17 11.44 5.25
C ALA A 142 3.47 10.84 3.87
N LEU A 143 4.75 10.84 3.46
CA LEU A 143 5.18 10.20 2.21
C LEU A 143 4.79 8.72 2.18
N THR A 144 5.10 8.00 3.26
CA THR A 144 4.79 6.57 3.36
C THR A 144 3.29 6.33 3.38
N THR A 145 2.55 7.16 4.12
CA THR A 145 1.08 7.05 4.23
C THR A 145 0.41 7.28 2.89
N PHE A 146 0.90 8.24 2.10
CA PHE A 146 0.43 8.47 0.74
C PHE A 146 0.66 7.26 -0.17
N ILE A 147 1.82 6.59 -0.07
CA ILE A 147 2.10 5.36 -0.81
C ILE A 147 1.14 4.25 -0.38
N VAL A 148 0.93 4.05 0.92
CA VAL A 148 0.00 3.04 1.44
C VAL A 148 -1.42 3.27 0.92
N TRP A 149 -1.89 4.52 1.00
CA TRP A 149 -3.20 4.93 0.51
C TRP A 149 -3.36 4.71 -1.00
N ALA A 150 -2.33 5.00 -1.80
CA ALA A 150 -2.36 4.75 -3.23
C ALA A 150 -2.48 3.25 -3.55
N PHE A 151 -1.69 2.41 -2.88
CA PHE A 151 -1.76 0.95 -3.05
C PHE A 151 -3.09 0.35 -2.58
N GLU A 152 -3.66 0.88 -1.50
CA GLU A 152 -5.00 0.52 -1.03
C GLU A 152 -6.04 0.83 -2.11
N THR A 153 -6.03 2.05 -2.63
CA THR A 153 -6.96 2.50 -3.68
C THR A 153 -6.85 1.64 -4.94
N PHE A 154 -5.62 1.32 -5.36
CA PHE A 154 -5.40 0.44 -6.52
C PHE A 154 -5.85 -0.99 -6.27
N ALA A 155 -5.65 -1.53 -5.06
CA ALA A 155 -6.13 -2.86 -4.71
C ALA A 155 -7.66 -2.91 -4.68
N GLU A 156 -8.33 -1.90 -4.12
CA GLU A 156 -9.80 -1.80 -4.14
C GLU A 156 -10.35 -1.71 -5.56
N ALA A 157 -9.74 -0.89 -6.42
CA ALA A 157 -10.10 -0.79 -7.84
C ALA A 157 -9.91 -2.13 -8.56
N ALA A 158 -8.80 -2.84 -8.30
CA ALA A 158 -8.54 -4.14 -8.89
C ALA A 158 -9.57 -5.19 -8.48
N VAL A 159 -10.03 -5.19 -7.22
CA VAL A 159 -11.10 -6.09 -6.76
C VAL A 159 -12.43 -5.77 -7.46
N ALA A 160 -12.76 -4.49 -7.61
CA ALA A 160 -13.97 -4.07 -8.31
C ALA A 160 -13.95 -4.49 -9.79
N GLU A 161 -12.82 -4.30 -10.48
CA GLU A 161 -12.66 -4.75 -11.87
C GLU A 161 -12.84 -6.27 -12.01
N VAL A 162 -12.30 -7.07 -11.08
CA VAL A 162 -12.49 -8.53 -11.08
C VAL A 162 -13.96 -8.88 -10.90
N ALA A 163 -14.66 -8.21 -9.99
CA ALA A 163 -16.09 -8.45 -9.77
C ALA A 163 -16.92 -8.16 -11.04
N GLU A 164 -16.65 -7.07 -11.74
CA GLU A 164 -17.31 -6.76 -13.02
C GLU A 164 -17.02 -7.80 -14.11
N LEU A 165 -15.79 -8.33 -14.17
CA LEU A 165 -15.42 -9.37 -15.12
C LEU A 165 -16.14 -10.68 -14.84
N GLU A 166 -16.26 -11.06 -13.56
CA GLU A 166 -17.02 -12.23 -13.13
C GLU A 166 -18.51 -12.11 -13.47
N GLU A 167 -19.12 -10.94 -13.23
CA GLU A 167 -20.51 -10.66 -13.59
C GLU A 167 -20.75 -10.77 -15.10
N LYS A 168 -19.83 -10.23 -15.92
CA LYS A 168 -19.89 -10.33 -17.38
C LYS A 168 -19.71 -11.76 -17.90
N GLN A 169 -18.93 -12.59 -17.19
CA GLN A 169 -18.70 -13.99 -17.54
C GLN A 169 -19.84 -14.90 -17.07
N ASN A 170 -20.60 -14.50 -16.06
CA ASN A 170 -21.68 -15.31 -15.49
C ASN A 170 -22.99 -14.50 -15.35
N PRO A 171 -23.63 -14.06 -16.45
CA PRO A 171 -24.80 -13.18 -16.43
C PRO A 171 -26.08 -13.81 -15.85
N ALA A 172 -26.03 -15.08 -15.43
CA ALA A 172 -27.20 -15.84 -14.97
C ALA A 172 -27.60 -15.57 -13.50
N GLU A 173 -26.77 -14.90 -12.70
CA GLU A 173 -27.06 -14.66 -11.27
C GLU A 173 -27.42 -13.19 -10.94
N GLY A 174 -27.23 -12.23 -11.86
CA GLY A 174 -27.50 -10.80 -11.63
C GLY A 174 -28.93 -10.32 -11.93
N GLY A 175 -29.86 -11.23 -12.24
CA GLY A 175 -31.21 -10.90 -12.69
C GLY A 175 -32.30 -11.50 -11.82
N LYS A 176 -32.39 -11.10 -10.54
CA LYS A 176 -33.63 -11.16 -9.75
C LYS A 176 -33.72 -10.01 -8.74
#